data_AF-A0A925Q5Z7-F1
#
_entry.id   AF-A0A925Q5Z7-F1
#
_cell.length_a   1.000
_cell.length_b   1.000
_cell.length_c   1.000
_cell.angle_alpha   90.00
_cell.angle_beta   90.00
_cell.angle_gamma   90.00
#
_symmetry.space_group_name_H-M   'P 1'
#
loop_
_entity.id
_entity.type
_entity.pdbx_description
1 polymer ?
#
loop_
_entity_poly.entity_id
_entity_poly.type
_entity_poly.pdbx_seq_one_letter_code
_entity_poly.pdbx_strand_id
1 'polypeptide(L)' 'MDSDNEKDETVDKSSELSKMAETEHKYLHQRLREELGREPTEDELDEWLRQHTEGY' A
#
# COMPACT_ATOMS: atom_id res chain seq x y z
N MET A 1 4.00 14.65 38.25
CA MET A 1 3.86 13.18 38.27
C MET A 1 2.39 12.93 38.00
N ASP A 2 1.94 12.59 36.79
CA ASP A 2 2.64 12.13 35.60
C ASP A 2 1.83 12.54 34.36
N SER A 3 2.50 13.18 33.40
CA SER A 3 2.00 13.39 32.05
C SER A 3 2.16 12.07 31.32
N ASP A 4 1.19 11.17 31.44
CA ASP A 4 1.21 9.88 30.72
C ASP A 4 -0.18 9.60 30.17
N ASN A 5 -0.52 10.25 29.05
CA ASN A 5 -1.58 9.76 28.17
C ASN A 5 -1.40 10.31 26.74
N GLU A 6 -0.20 10.13 26.18
CA GLU A 6 0.12 10.45 24.78
C GLU A 6 0.49 9.18 24.00
N LYS A 7 -0.26 8.08 24.22
CA LYS A 7 -0.04 6.81 23.51
C LYS A 7 -1.37 6.13 23.20
N ASP A 8 -2.06 6.59 22.15
CA ASP A 8 -2.92 5.66 21.38
C ASP A 8 -3.38 6.17 20.00
N GLU A 9 -3.11 7.42 19.59
CA GLU A 9 -3.60 7.89 18.27
C GLU A 9 -2.71 7.50 17.07
N THR A 10 -1.55 6.90 17.30
CA THR A 10 -0.61 6.55 16.21
C THR A 10 -0.81 5.13 15.69
N VAL A 11 -1.34 4.21 16.50
CA VAL A 11 -1.53 2.81 16.12
C VAL A 11 -2.67 2.66 15.12
N ASP A 12 -3.74 3.44 15.31
CA ASP A 12 -4.92 3.43 14.43
C ASP A 12 -4.58 3.92 13.01
N LYS A 13 -3.86 5.05 12.91
CA LYS A 13 -3.40 5.61 11.63
C LYS A 13 -2.46 4.67 10.87
N SER A 14 -1.52 3.99 11.55
CA SER A 14 -0.67 3.00 10.90
C SER A 14 -1.45 1.79 10.39
N SER A 15 -2.49 1.35 11.10
CA SER A 15 -3.35 0.26 10.65
C SER A 15 -4.20 0.65 9.43
N GLU A 16 -4.73 1.88 9.39
CA GLU A 16 -5.45 2.40 8.24
C GLU A 16 -4.55 2.55 7.01
N LEU A 17 -3.32 3.06 7.17
CA LEU A 17 -2.32 3.15 6.10
C LEU A 17 -1.96 1.78 5.54
N SER A 18 -1.78 0.76 6.40
CA SER A 18 -1.54 -0.62 5.94
C SER A 18 -2.73 -1.18 5.17
N LYS A 19 -3.97 -0.95 5.64
CA LYS A 19 -5.17 -1.39 4.91
C LYS A 19 -5.32 -0.70 3.56
N MET A 20 -5.00 0.59 3.47
CA MET A 20 -4.96 1.31 2.21
C MET A 20 -3.91 0.72 1.28
N ALA A 21 -2.67 0.50 1.76
CA ALA A 21 -1.62 -0.12 0.97
C ALA A 21 -2.02 -1.52 0.46
N GLU A 22 -2.67 -2.35 1.28
CA GLU A 22 -3.18 -3.66 0.85
C GLU A 22 -4.30 -3.54 -0.20
N THR A 23 -5.15 -2.52 -0.08
CA THR A 23 -6.25 -2.26 -1.02
C THR A 23 -5.72 -1.75 -2.35
N GLU A 24 -4.75 -0.83 -2.31
CA GLU A 24 -4.02 -0.36 -3.49
C GLU A 24 -3.34 -1.55 -4.17
N HIS A 25 -2.59 -2.36 -3.42
CA HIS A 25 -1.87 -3.50 -3.99
C HIS A 25 -2.80 -4.50 -4.70
N LYS A 26 -3.98 -4.79 -4.13
CA LYS A 26 -5.00 -5.62 -4.79
C LYS A 26 -5.56 -4.97 -6.06
N TYR A 27 -5.84 -3.67 -6.02
CA TYR A 27 -6.31 -2.93 -7.18
C TYR A 27 -5.26 -2.93 -8.30
N LEU A 28 -3.98 -2.75 -7.96
CA LEU A 28 -2.86 -2.81 -8.89
C LEU A 28 -2.70 -4.20 -9.50
N HIS A 29 -2.73 -5.25 -8.67
CA HIS A 29 -2.67 -6.62 -9.14
C HIS A 29 -3.80 -6.93 -10.13
N GLN A 30 -5.03 -6.48 -9.84
CA GLN A 30 -6.15 -6.66 -10.74
C GLN A 30 -5.97 -5.89 -12.05
N ARG A 31 -5.56 -4.63 -11.97
CA ARG A 31 -5.36 -3.76 -13.13
C ARG A 31 -4.22 -4.24 -14.03
N LEU A 32 -3.06 -4.59 -13.47
CA LEU A 32 -1.96 -5.17 -14.24
C LEU A 32 -2.36 -6.50 -14.88
N ARG A 33 -3.16 -7.31 -14.17
CA ARG A 33 -3.67 -8.56 -14.74
C ARG A 33 -4.60 -8.33 -15.93
N GLU A 34 -5.45 -7.31 -15.87
CA GLU A 34 -6.32 -6.93 -16.98
C GLU A 34 -5.54 -6.34 -18.15
N GLU A 35 -4.50 -5.55 -17.88
CA GLU A 35 -3.66 -4.92 -18.91
C GLU A 35 -2.73 -5.92 -19.61
N LEU A 36 -2.11 -6.82 -18.85
CA LEU A 36 -1.20 -7.86 -19.38
C LEU A 36 -1.96 -9.09 -19.89
N GLY A 37 -3.23 -9.27 -19.51
CA GLY A 37 -4.02 -10.47 -19.80
C GLY A 37 -3.48 -11.76 -19.14
N ARG A 38 -2.55 -11.64 -18.20
CA ARG A 38 -1.92 -12.73 -17.43
C ARG A 38 -1.75 -12.30 -15.97
N GLU A 39 -1.49 -13.25 -15.07
CA GLU A 39 -1.09 -12.87 -13.71
C GLU A 39 0.28 -12.15 -13.74
N PRO A 40 0.35 -10.89 -13.29
CA PRO A 40 1.61 -10.17 -13.15
C PRO A 40 2.46 -10.82 -12.07
N THR A 41 3.79 -10.82 -12.24
CA THR A 41 4.69 -11.27 -11.17
C THR A 41 4.84 -10.19 -10.09
N GLU A 42 5.30 -10.59 -8.90
CA GLU A 42 5.62 -9.64 -7.83
C GLU A 42 6.65 -8.59 -8.28
N ASP A 43 7.64 -8.99 -9.10
CA ASP A 43 8.63 -8.04 -9.67
C ASP A 43 7.99 -7.00 -10.60
N GLU A 44 7.04 -7.41 -11.46
CA GLU A 44 6.32 -6.49 -12.36
C GLU A 44 5.43 -5.52 -11.57
N LEU A 45 4.83 -6.00 -10.47
CA LEU A 45 4.07 -5.16 -9.54
C LEU A 45 4.96 -4.17 -8.81
N ASP A 46 6.11 -4.61 -8.29
CA ASP A 46 7.05 -3.75 -7.55
C ASP A 46 7.63 -2.66 -8.47
N GLU A 47 7.96 -3.00 -9.72
CA GLU A 47 8.44 -2.04 -10.72
C GLU A 47 7.35 -1.04 -11.12
N TRP A 48 6.11 -1.49 -11.28
CA TRP A 48 4.97 -0.60 -11.54
C TRP A 48 4.71 0.35 -10.37
N LEU A 49 4.74 -0.18 -9.14
CA LEU A 49 4.64 0.62 -7.91
C LEU A 49 5.73 1.68 -7.84
N ARG A 50 6.96 1.31 -8.17
CA ARG A 50 8.10 2.22 -8.19
C ARG A 50 7.93 3.33 -9.22
N GLN A 51 7.59 2.98 -10.46
CA GLN A 51 7.34 3.97 -11.52
C GLN A 51 6.19 4.93 -11.19
N HIS A 52 5.14 4.45 -10.50
CA HIS A 52 4.00 5.28 -10.13
C HIS A 52 4.28 6.16 -8.91
N THR A 53 5.11 5.71 -7.97
CA THR A 53 5.48 6.46 -6.76
C THR A 53 6.67 7.41 -6.96
N GLU A 54 7.58 7.11 -7.89
CA GLU A 54 8.67 8.02 -8.32
C GLU A 54 8.17 9.13 -9.28
N GLY A 55 6.88 9.13 -9.63
CA GLY A 55 6.25 10.15 -10.46
C GLY A 55 5.72 11.38 -9.71
N TYR A 56 5.93 11.49 -8.39
CA TYR A 56 5.47 12.61 -7.55
C TYR A 56 6.61 13.54 -7.12
#